data_AF-A0A833LKG8-F1
#
_entry.id   AF-A0A833LKG8-F1
#
_cell.length_a   1.000
_cell.length_b   1.000
_cell.length_c   1.000
_cell.angle_alpha   90.00
_cell.angle_beta   90.00
_cell.angle_gamma   90.00
#
_symmetry.space_group_name_H-M   'P 1'
#
loop_
_entity.id
_entity.type
_entity.pdbx_description
1 polymer ?
#
loop_
_entity_poly.entity_id
_entity_poly.type
_entity_poly.pdbx_seq_one_letter_code
_entity_poly.pdbx_strand_id
1 'polypeptide(L)' 'MDFALGPKARAAGYRLDTHRTIASTNAEALRLARGGDRGRLWVVSPHQT' A
#
# COMPACT_ATOMS: atom_id res chain seq x y z
N MET A 1 -0.65 4.43 -14.44
CA MET A 1 -1.86 4.66 -13.64
C MET A 1 -1.41 5.26 -12.33
N ASP A 2 -1.84 6.47 -12.01
CA ASP A 2 -1.51 7.10 -10.74
C ASP A 2 -2.58 6.74 -9.73
N PHE A 3 -2.22 5.94 -8.74
CA PHE A 3 -3.09 5.66 -7.61
C PHE A 3 -3.04 6.85 -6.64
N ALA A 4 -4.20 7.23 -6.12
CA ALA A 4 -4.30 8.27 -5.12
C ALA A 4 -5.24 7.84 -4.00
N LEU A 5 -4.86 8.19 -2.77
CA LEU A 5 -5.75 8.06 -1.62
C LEU A 5 -6.84 9.12 -1.69
N GLY A 6 -8.06 8.72 -1.32
CA GLY A 6 -9.16 9.66 -1.14
C GLY A 6 -8.85 10.72 -0.06
N PRO A 7 -9.49 11.90 -0.10
CA PRO A 7 -9.20 13.01 0.81
C PRO A 7 -9.26 12.64 2.30
N LYS A 8 -10.24 11.82 2.70
CA LYS A 8 -10.40 11.38 4.10
C LYS A 8 -9.23 10.49 4.56
N ALA A 9 -8.78 9.56 3.71
CA ALA A 9 -7.66 8.68 4.04
C ALA A 9 -6.35 9.48 4.16
N ARG A 10 -6.12 10.44 3.25
CA ARG A 10 -4.98 11.36 3.33
C ARG A 10 -5.01 12.18 4.63
N ALA A 11 -6.16 12.76 4.96
CA ALA A 11 -6.32 13.54 6.19
C ALA A 11 -6.12 12.70 7.46
N ALA A 12 -6.50 11.42 7.42
CA ALA A 12 -6.28 10.46 8.51
C ALA A 12 -4.85 9.89 8.55
N GLY A 13 -3.92 10.40 7.74
CA GLY A 13 -2.50 10.01 7.75
C GLY A 13 -2.23 8.64 7.13
N TYR A 14 -3.11 8.14 6.25
CA TYR A 14 -2.80 6.96 5.46
C TYR A 14 -1.75 7.28 4.41
N ARG A 15 -0.83 6.34 4.23
CA ARG A 15 0.23 6.32 3.23
C ARG A 15 -0.15 5.37 2.10
N LEU A 16 0.42 5.61 0.92
CA LEU A 16 0.25 4.78 -0.26
C LEU A 16 1.61 4.28 -0.70
N ASP A 17 1.75 2.97 -0.84
CA ASP A 17 2.93 2.31 -1.42
C ASP A 17 2.53 1.71 -2.76
N THR A 18 3.14 2.22 -3.84
CA THR A 18 2.74 1.94 -5.21
C THR A 18 3.79 1.12 -5.93
N HIS A 19 3.39 -0.03 -6.45
CA HIS A 19 4.24 -0.90 -7.26
C HIS A 19 3.73 -0.93 -8.70
N ARG A 20 4.63 -1.04 -9.69
CA ARG A 20 4.21 -1.28 -11.09
C ARG A 20 3.77 -2.73 -11.31
N THR A 21 4.46 -3.67 -10.68
CA THR A 21 4.18 -5.10 -10.69
C THR A 21 4.71 -5.69 -9.40
N ILE A 22 3.95 -6.58 -8.76
CA ILE A 22 4.37 -7.25 -7.52
C ILE A 22 3.68 -8.61 -7.41
N ALA A 23 4.32 -9.61 -6.80
CA ALA A 23 3.70 -10.92 -6.62
C ALA A 23 2.37 -10.83 -5.84
N SER A 24 2.38 -10.17 -4.67
CA SER A 24 1.16 -9.96 -3.91
C SER A 24 1.21 -8.69 -3.08
N THR A 25 0.23 -7.80 -3.28
CA THR A 25 0.05 -6.60 -2.45
C THR A 25 -0.22 -6.96 -0.99
N ASN A 26 -0.94 -8.05 -0.74
CA ASN A 26 -1.20 -8.55 0.61
C ASN A 26 0.05 -9.15 1.26
N ALA A 27 0.82 -9.95 0.53
CA ALA A 27 2.07 -10.50 1.06
C ALA A 27 3.06 -9.37 1.41
N GLU A 28 3.12 -8.33 0.58
CA GLU A 28 3.96 -7.16 0.85
C GLU A 28 3.48 -6.36 2.06
N ALA A 29 2.17 -6.11 2.18
CA ALA A 29 1.60 -5.46 3.35
C ALA A 29 1.92 -6.24 4.65
N LEU A 30 1.82 -7.57 4.62
CA LEU A 30 2.20 -8.43 5.75
C LEU A 30 3.70 -8.42 6.03
N ARG A 31 4.56 -8.38 5.00
CA ARG A 31 6.01 -8.28 5.15
C ARG A 31 6.38 -6.96 5.86
N LEU A 32 5.79 -5.85 5.44
CA LEU A 32 5.99 -4.53 6.05
C LEU A 32 5.49 -4.49 7.49
N ALA A 33 4.29 -5.04 7.77
CA ALA A 33 3.75 -5.14 9.12
C ALA A 33 4.69 -5.96 10.05
N ARG A 34 5.20 -7.10 9.57
CA ARG A 34 6.19 -7.92 10.31
C ARG A 34 7.52 -7.18 10.50
N GLY A 35 7.86 -6.27 9.59
CA GLY A 35 9.02 -5.37 9.70
C GLY A 35 8.81 -4.18 10.66
N GLY A 36 7.67 -4.09 11.34
CA GLY A 36 7.38 -3.04 12.31
C GLY A 36 6.67 -1.81 11.73
N ASP A 37 6.16 -1.88 10.49
CA ASP A 37 5.31 -0.82 9.96
C ASP A 37 4.08 -0.65 10.86
N ARG A 38 3.80 0.60 11.24
CA ARG A 38 2.75 0.96 12.22
C ARG A 38 1.34 0.94 11.62
N GLY A 39 1.18 0.48 10.38
CA GLY A 39 -0.07 0.46 9.65
C GLY A 39 -0.37 1.78 8.98
N ARG A 40 -1.66 2.04 8.74
CA ARG A 40 -2.14 3.15 7.88
C ARG A 40 -1.39 3.19 6.55
N LEU A 41 -1.15 2.02 5.96
CA LEU A 41 -0.47 1.86 4.69
C LEU A 41 -1.38 1.08 3.73
N TRP A 42 -1.51 1.59 2.52
CA TRP A 42 -2.20 0.91 1.42
C TRP A 42 -1.15 0.51 0.39
N VAL A 43 -1.00 -0.79 0.14
CA VAL A 43 -0.12 -1.31 -0.91
C VAL A 43 -0.97 -1.56 -2.15
N VAL A 44 -0.59 -0.96 -3.28
CA VAL A 44 -1.35 -1.04 -4.53
C VAL A 44 -0.43 -1.39 -5.70
N SER A 45 -0.98 -2.13 -6.66
CA SER A 45 -0.31 -2.46 -7.91
C SER A 45 -1.35 -2.60 -9.02
N PRO A 46 -1.08 -2.12 -10.24
CA PRO A 46 -1.95 -2.38 -11.40
C PRO A 46 -1.78 -3.81 -11.93
N HIS A 47 -0.76 -4.56 -11.50
CA HIS A 47 -0.51 -5.93 -11.93
C HIS A 47 0.09 -6.79 -10.80
N GLN A 48 -0.51 -7.96 -10.57
CA GLN A 48 0.02 -9.00 -9.68
C GLN A 48 0.27 -10.29 -10.46
N THR A 49 1.37 -10.99 -10.13
CA THR A 49 1.82 -12.22 -10.81
C THR A 49 1.51 -13.47 -10.02
#